data_AF-A0A7L4CHY7-F1
#
_entry.id   AF-A0A7L4CHY7-F1
#
_cell.length_a   1.000
_cell.length_b   1.000
_cell.length_c   1.000
_cell.angle_alpha   90.00
_cell.angle_beta   90.00
_cell.angle_gamma   90.00
#
_symmetry.space_group_name_H-M   'P 1'
#
loop_
_entity.id
_entity.type
_entity.pdbx_description
1 polymer ?
#
loop_
_entity_poly.entity_id
_entity_poly.type
_entity_poly.pdbx_seq_one_letter_code
_entity_poly.pdbx_strand_id
1 'polypeptide(L)'
;QPSGPGVFELGAQSGRWAAFQERHRLSCEETARLLLDTYEYRGLVKHTGGCHCGAIRFEVWASADLHVFNCNCSICTKKQNRHFIVPASRFKLLKGADNLTTYTFNTHRAQHTFCKTCGVQSFYTPRSNPDGYGIAPHCLDDGTVQTIVTEDINGKEWEKAVKEHKTIRDMSKP
;
A
#
# COMPACT_ATOMS: atom_id res chain seq x y z
N GLN A 1 30.17 -27.36 -6.99
CA GLN A 1 29.66 -26.56 -8.12
C GLN A 1 28.18 -26.31 -7.86
N PRO A 2 27.68 -25.07 -7.78
CA PRO A 2 26.25 -24.86 -7.72
C PRO A 2 25.66 -25.11 -9.11
N SER A 3 24.61 -25.92 -9.14
CA SER A 3 23.75 -26.23 -10.27
C SER A 3 23.27 -24.95 -10.98
N GLY A 4 23.40 -24.91 -12.31
CA GLY A 4 22.83 -23.85 -13.15
C GLY A 4 21.30 -23.73 -13.00
N PRO A 5 20.70 -22.64 -13.50
CA PRO A 5 19.26 -22.43 -13.40
C PRO A 5 18.54 -23.59 -14.09
N GLY A 6 17.79 -24.37 -13.31
CA GLY A 6 17.08 -25.53 -13.81
C GLY A 6 16.15 -25.15 -14.97
N VAL A 7 16.28 -25.86 -16.09
CA VAL A 7 15.35 -25.74 -17.20
C VAL A 7 14.00 -26.28 -16.73
N PHE A 8 13.00 -25.41 -16.62
CA PHE A 8 11.64 -25.80 -16.26
C PHE A 8 10.96 -26.47 -17.47
N GLU A 9 10.59 -27.75 -17.36
CA GLU A 9 9.77 -28.43 -18.36
C GLU A 9 8.31 -27.99 -18.26
N LEU A 10 7.93 -26.96 -19.03
CA LEU A 10 6.59 -26.36 -18.99
C LEU A 10 5.58 -27.03 -19.93
N GLY A 11 5.99 -28.05 -20.70
CA GLY A 11 5.12 -28.81 -21.62
C GLY A 11 4.33 -27.90 -22.56
N ALA A 12 3.01 -28.11 -22.65
CA ALA A 12 2.09 -27.33 -23.48
C ALA A 12 2.05 -25.82 -23.15
N GLN A 13 2.61 -25.40 -22.01
CA GLN A 13 2.59 -24.00 -21.58
C GLN A 13 3.79 -23.19 -22.08
N SER A 14 4.81 -23.84 -22.65
CA SER A 14 6.09 -23.23 -23.05
C SER A 14 5.91 -22.04 -24.00
N GLY A 15 5.00 -22.14 -24.97
CA GLY A 15 4.73 -21.05 -25.91
C GLY A 15 4.09 -19.82 -25.26
N ARG A 16 3.15 -20.02 -24.33
CA ARG A 16 2.52 -18.91 -23.59
C ARG A 16 3.51 -18.24 -22.64
N TRP A 17 4.39 -19.03 -22.03
CA TRP A 17 5.44 -18.54 -21.15
C TRP A 17 6.43 -17.64 -21.88
N ALA A 18 6.94 -18.07 -23.05
CA ALA A 18 7.84 -17.24 -23.86
C ALA A 18 7.16 -15.93 -24.29
N ALA A 19 5.90 -15.98 -24.74
CA ALA A 19 5.14 -14.78 -25.11
C ALA A 19 4.90 -13.84 -23.91
N PHE A 20 4.70 -14.38 -22.72
CA PHE A 20 4.56 -13.60 -21.49
C PHE A 20 5.86 -12.87 -21.14
N GLN A 21 7.00 -13.59 -21.12
CA GLN A 21 8.30 -13.00 -20.82
C GLN A 21 8.68 -11.89 -21.80
N GLU A 22 8.44 -12.11 -23.09
CA GLU A 22 8.71 -11.12 -24.14
C GLU A 22 7.82 -9.88 -23.99
N ARG A 23 6.51 -10.08 -23.79
CA ARG A 23 5.55 -8.98 -23.61
C ARG A 23 5.92 -8.08 -22.43
N HIS A 24 6.35 -8.69 -21.33
CA HIS A 24 6.63 -7.97 -20.09
C HIS A 24 8.11 -7.60 -19.90
N ARG A 25 8.99 -8.07 -20.79
CA ARG A 25 10.46 -7.88 -20.74
C ARG A 25 11.06 -8.26 -19.38
N LEU A 26 10.59 -9.36 -18.80
CA LEU A 26 10.97 -9.81 -17.45
C LEU A 26 11.94 -10.99 -17.53
N SER A 27 12.93 -10.99 -16.65
CA SER A 27 13.74 -12.17 -16.34
C SER A 27 12.87 -13.30 -15.76
N CYS A 28 13.43 -14.52 -15.70
CA CYS A 28 12.77 -15.64 -15.03
C CYS A 28 12.45 -15.34 -13.56
N GLU A 29 13.36 -14.66 -12.85
CA GLU A 29 13.14 -14.29 -11.45
C GLU A 29 12.03 -13.24 -11.31
N GLU A 30 12.05 -12.19 -12.12
CA GLU A 30 11.00 -11.16 -12.11
C GLU A 30 9.63 -11.73 -12.49
N THR A 31 9.61 -12.69 -13.42
CA THR A 31 8.39 -13.39 -13.78
C THR A 31 7.88 -14.25 -12.62
N ALA A 32 8.77 -15.00 -11.96
CA ALA A 32 8.39 -15.81 -10.80
C ALA A 32 7.81 -14.93 -9.68
N ARG A 33 8.43 -13.79 -9.40
CA ARG A 33 7.90 -12.80 -8.44
C ARG A 33 6.53 -12.30 -8.86
N LEU A 34 6.35 -11.89 -10.12
CA LEU A 34 5.06 -11.42 -10.61
C LEU A 34 3.98 -12.49 -10.51
N LEU A 35 4.29 -13.76 -10.80
CA LEU A 35 3.34 -14.87 -10.66
C LEU A 35 3.00 -15.17 -9.20
N LEU A 36 3.99 -15.13 -8.30
CA LEU A 36 3.78 -15.29 -6.86
C LEU A 36 2.92 -14.16 -6.31
N ASP A 37 3.23 -12.91 -6.66
CA ASP A 37 2.43 -11.74 -6.27
C ASP A 37 0.99 -11.85 -6.81
N THR A 38 0.82 -12.29 -8.06
CA THR A 38 -0.51 -12.47 -8.66
C THR A 38 -1.29 -13.60 -7.98
N TYR A 39 -0.60 -14.64 -7.51
CA TYR A 39 -1.20 -15.73 -6.76
C TYR A 39 -1.58 -15.30 -5.34
N GLU A 40 -0.69 -14.61 -4.64
CA GLU A 40 -0.87 -14.15 -3.26
C GLU A 40 -1.90 -13.02 -3.15
N TYR A 41 -1.92 -12.12 -4.13
CA TYR A 41 -2.73 -10.90 -4.14
C TYR A 41 -3.82 -10.94 -5.22
N ARG A 42 -4.49 -12.09 -5.39
CA ARG A 42 -5.58 -12.24 -6.37
C ARG A 42 -6.62 -11.13 -6.24
N GLY A 43 -6.91 -10.46 -7.34
CA GLY A 43 -7.89 -9.36 -7.41
C GLY A 43 -7.34 -7.99 -6.98
N LEU A 44 -6.07 -7.91 -6.60
CA LEU A 44 -5.39 -6.65 -6.34
C LEU A 44 -4.48 -6.26 -7.51
N VAL A 45 -4.19 -4.98 -7.61
CA VAL A 45 -3.19 -4.43 -8.51
C VAL A 45 -2.06 -3.80 -7.71
N LYS A 46 -0.88 -3.73 -8.32
CA LYS A 46 0.26 -3.07 -7.72
C LYS A 46 0.22 -1.58 -8.03
N HIS A 47 -0.01 -0.77 -7.01
CA HIS A 47 0.18 0.67 -7.10
C HIS A 47 1.62 1.04 -6.72
N THR A 48 2.12 2.11 -7.31
CA THR A 48 3.35 2.75 -6.86
C THR A 48 3.03 4.17 -6.42
N GLY A 49 3.88 4.74 -5.57
CA GLY A 49 3.67 6.09 -5.09
C GLY A 49 4.86 6.62 -4.31
N GLY A 50 4.70 7.81 -3.76
CA GLY A 50 5.75 8.46 -3.00
C GLY A 50 5.37 9.82 -2.45
N CYS A 51 6.33 10.47 -1.82
CA CYS A 51 6.20 11.87 -1.45
C CYS A 51 6.42 12.78 -2.67
N HIS A 52 6.00 14.04 -2.58
CA HIS A 52 6.14 15.03 -3.65
C HIS A 52 7.56 15.16 -4.23
N CYS A 53 8.59 15.22 -3.39
CA CYS A 53 9.98 15.38 -3.86
C CYS A 53 10.62 14.08 -4.40
N GLY A 54 9.91 12.95 -4.40
CA GLY A 54 10.43 11.66 -4.86
C GLY A 54 11.51 11.01 -3.97
N ALA A 55 11.84 11.62 -2.82
CA ALA A 55 12.80 11.05 -1.87
C ALA A 55 12.26 9.75 -1.22
N ILE A 56 10.95 9.71 -0.97
CA ILE A 56 10.22 8.52 -0.49
C ILE A 56 9.51 7.88 -1.67
N ARG A 57 9.71 6.57 -1.87
CA ARG A 57 9.02 5.76 -2.90
C ARG A 57 8.59 4.42 -2.30
N PHE A 58 7.41 3.94 -2.67
CA PHE A 58 6.87 2.66 -2.22
C PHE A 58 6.06 1.96 -3.30
N GLU A 59 5.80 0.68 -3.10
CA GLU A 59 4.78 -0.10 -3.81
C GLU A 59 3.77 -0.69 -2.82
N VAL A 60 2.52 -0.83 -3.26
CA VAL A 60 1.42 -1.36 -2.45
C VAL A 60 0.45 -2.16 -3.30
N TRP A 61 0.01 -3.32 -2.80
CA TRP A 61 -1.04 -4.13 -3.43
C TRP A 61 -2.40 -3.81 -2.83
N ALA A 62 -3.29 -3.26 -3.64
CA ALA A 62 -4.65 -2.91 -3.25
C ALA A 62 -5.62 -3.03 -4.43
N SER A 63 -6.92 -2.89 -4.17
CA SER A 63 -7.94 -2.85 -5.23
C SER A 63 -7.72 -1.63 -6.11
N ALA A 64 -7.96 -1.75 -7.42
CA ALA A 64 -8.01 -0.59 -8.31
C ALA A 64 -9.17 0.36 -7.96
N ASP A 65 -10.23 -0.18 -7.35
CA ASP A 65 -11.36 0.54 -6.76
C ASP A 65 -11.10 0.76 -5.27
N LEU A 66 -10.64 1.96 -4.92
CA LEU A 66 -10.17 2.27 -3.56
C LEU A 66 -11.33 2.69 -2.66
N HIS A 67 -11.40 2.05 -1.49
CA HIS A 67 -12.23 2.51 -0.38
C HIS A 67 -11.39 3.37 0.58
N VAL A 68 -11.67 4.67 0.61
CA VAL A 68 -10.88 5.68 1.31
C VAL A 68 -11.64 6.23 2.51
N PHE A 69 -10.99 6.26 3.67
CA PHE A 69 -11.53 6.85 4.89
C PHE A 69 -11.15 8.31 5.01
N ASN A 70 -12.12 9.15 5.36
CA ASN A 70 -11.98 10.58 5.60
C ASN A 70 -12.34 10.91 7.06
N CYS A 71 -11.32 11.03 7.90
CA CYS A 71 -11.48 11.22 9.34
C CYS A 71 -11.47 12.71 9.74
N ASN A 72 -12.41 13.12 10.59
CA ASN A 72 -12.56 14.51 11.04
C ASN A 72 -11.84 14.84 12.38
N CYS A 73 -10.94 13.99 12.87
CA CYS A 73 -10.17 14.31 14.08
C CYS A 73 -9.20 15.47 13.83
N SER A 74 -8.75 16.13 14.90
CA SER A 74 -7.99 17.38 14.81
C SER A 74 -6.76 17.32 13.88
N ILE A 75 -5.97 16.23 13.96
CA ILE A 75 -4.80 16.05 13.09
C ILE A 75 -5.18 15.72 11.64
N CYS A 76 -6.20 14.87 11.43
CA CYS A 76 -6.63 14.46 10.10
C CYS A 76 -7.26 15.63 9.33
N THR A 77 -8.06 16.47 10.00
CA THR A 77 -8.59 17.71 9.42
C THR A 77 -7.47 18.67 9.03
N LYS A 78 -6.46 18.87 9.88
CA LYS A 78 -5.33 19.77 9.56
C LYS A 78 -4.47 19.26 8.42
N LYS A 79 -4.30 17.93 8.30
CA LYS A 79 -3.52 17.28 7.23
C LYS A 79 -4.30 17.02 5.95
N GLN A 80 -5.63 17.14 5.98
CA GLN A 80 -6.49 16.59 4.93
C GLN A 80 -6.21 15.09 4.69
N ASN A 81 -6.07 14.33 5.79
CA ASN A 81 -5.64 12.93 5.76
C ASN A 81 -6.78 11.98 5.32
N ARG A 82 -6.91 11.81 4.01
CA ARG A 82 -7.71 10.76 3.38
C ARG A 82 -6.81 9.56 3.10
N HIS A 83 -7.24 8.36 3.47
CA HIS A 83 -6.41 7.16 3.31
C HIS A 83 -7.22 5.88 3.14
N PHE A 84 -6.71 4.94 2.37
CA PHE A 84 -7.14 3.53 2.41
C PHE A 84 -6.15 2.72 3.24
N ILE A 85 -6.57 1.58 3.77
CA ILE A 85 -5.75 0.76 4.68
C ILE A 85 -5.39 -0.55 4.00
N VAL A 86 -4.13 -0.96 4.15
CA VAL A 86 -3.64 -2.28 3.71
C VAL A 86 -2.89 -2.98 4.84
N PRO A 87 -2.86 -4.32 4.87
CA PRO A 87 -1.94 -5.09 5.70
C PRO A 87 -0.48 -4.74 5.41
N ALA A 88 0.40 -4.81 6.41
CA ALA A 88 1.83 -4.55 6.21
C ALA A 88 2.47 -5.48 5.17
N SER A 89 1.98 -6.71 5.02
CA SER A 89 2.45 -7.66 3.99
C SER A 89 2.24 -7.16 2.56
N ARG A 90 1.27 -6.28 2.33
CA ARG A 90 0.95 -5.71 1.01
C ARG A 90 1.65 -4.39 0.73
N PHE A 91 2.54 -3.94 1.61
CA PHE A 91 3.26 -2.67 1.46
C PHE A 91 4.76 -2.89 1.46
N LYS A 92 5.46 -2.17 0.60
CA LYS A 92 6.93 -2.18 0.57
C LYS A 92 7.49 -0.80 0.31
N LEU A 93 8.33 -0.35 1.23
CA LEU A 93 9.14 0.85 1.04
C LEU A 93 10.30 0.53 0.07
N LEU A 94 10.38 1.30 -1.02
CA LEU A 94 11.42 1.13 -2.04
C LEU A 94 12.60 2.08 -1.84
N LYS A 95 12.35 3.28 -1.30
CA LYS A 95 13.38 4.32 -1.12
C LYS A 95 13.03 5.27 0.03
N GLY A 96 14.06 5.78 0.70
CA GLY A 96 13.98 6.96 1.56
C GLY A 96 13.69 6.69 3.03
N ALA A 97 14.00 5.49 3.54
CA ALA A 97 13.80 5.12 4.94
C ALA A 97 14.46 6.10 5.93
N ASP A 98 15.65 6.58 5.58
CA ASP A 98 16.43 7.60 6.29
C ASP A 98 15.79 9.00 6.25
N ASN A 99 15.01 9.28 5.21
CA ASN A 99 14.33 10.56 5.01
C ASN A 99 12.90 10.62 5.58
N LEU A 100 12.47 9.55 6.27
CA LEU A 100 11.21 9.53 7.01
C LEU A 100 11.40 10.09 8.43
N THR A 101 10.40 10.82 8.91
CA THR A 101 10.25 11.20 10.32
C THR A 101 8.84 10.90 10.79
N THR A 102 8.66 10.74 12.09
CA THR A 102 7.40 10.29 12.68
C THR A 102 6.96 11.20 13.81
N TYR A 103 5.69 11.59 13.77
CA TYR A 103 5.03 12.30 14.86
C TYR A 103 4.00 11.39 15.52
N THR A 104 4.00 11.35 16.86
CA THR A 104 3.00 10.62 17.66
C THR A 104 2.44 11.54 18.74
N PHE A 105 1.19 11.34 19.13
CA PHE A 105 0.55 12.08 20.21
C PHE A 105 -0.61 11.27 20.82
N ASN A 106 -1.20 11.78 21.90
CA ASN A 106 -2.33 11.16 22.60
C ASN A 106 -2.00 9.73 23.07
N THR A 107 -2.52 8.70 22.40
CA THR A 107 -2.25 7.30 22.77
C THR A 107 -0.93 6.77 22.23
N HIS A 108 -0.21 7.56 21.41
CA HIS A 108 1.04 7.19 20.74
C HIS A 108 0.95 5.94 19.85
N ARG A 109 -0.26 5.43 19.56
CA ARG A 109 -0.48 4.27 18.70
C ARG A 109 -0.44 4.60 17.21
N ALA A 110 -1.02 5.73 16.83
CA ALA A 110 -0.88 6.22 15.46
C ALA A 110 0.54 6.76 15.27
N GLN A 111 1.23 6.29 14.24
CA GLN A 111 2.54 6.78 13.84
C GLN A 111 2.38 7.60 12.57
N HIS A 112 2.35 8.93 12.71
CA HIS A 112 2.23 9.83 11.57
C HIS A 112 3.58 10.04 10.90
N THR A 113 3.91 9.15 9.98
CA THR A 113 5.19 9.13 9.25
C THR A 113 5.13 10.04 8.02
N PHE A 114 6.13 10.89 7.79
CA PHE A 114 6.16 11.80 6.63
C PHE A 114 7.59 12.12 6.19
N CYS A 115 7.72 12.65 4.98
CA CYS A 115 9.01 13.04 4.39
C CYS A 115 9.60 14.26 5.10
N LYS A 116 10.84 14.16 5.58
CA LYS A 116 11.59 15.28 6.20
C LYS A 116 11.82 16.44 5.22
N THR A 117 11.97 16.14 3.93
CA THR A 117 12.30 17.14 2.91
C THR A 117 11.09 17.97 2.48
N CYS A 118 9.95 17.33 2.19
CA CYS A 118 8.79 18.02 1.61
C CYS A 118 7.52 17.98 2.49
N GLY A 119 7.58 17.39 3.68
CA GLY A 119 6.46 17.35 4.63
C GLY A 119 5.29 16.42 4.27
N VAL A 120 5.29 15.83 3.07
CA VAL A 120 4.19 14.98 2.59
C VAL A 120 4.14 13.66 3.37
N GLN A 121 2.96 13.33 3.88
CA GLN A 121 2.61 12.04 4.48
C GLN A 121 2.01 11.13 3.40
N SER A 122 2.85 10.38 2.70
CA SER A 122 2.39 9.46 1.65
C SER A 122 1.80 8.17 2.20
N PHE A 123 2.23 7.76 3.39
CA PHE A 123 1.65 6.66 4.17
C PHE A 123 1.89 6.90 5.66
N TYR A 124 1.16 6.21 6.53
CA TYR A 124 1.35 6.25 7.97
C TYR A 124 0.81 4.98 8.64
N THR A 125 1.11 4.74 9.91
CA THR A 125 0.51 3.64 10.67
C THR A 125 -0.71 4.16 11.45
N PRO A 126 -1.94 3.79 11.09
CA PRO A 126 -3.16 4.27 11.75
C PRO A 126 -3.34 3.65 13.14
N ARG A 127 -4.03 4.37 14.03
CA ARG A 127 -4.35 3.87 15.39
C ARG A 127 -5.21 2.59 15.36
N SER A 128 -6.10 2.46 14.38
CA SER A 128 -7.02 1.33 14.23
C SER A 128 -6.32 0.05 13.74
N ASN A 129 -5.22 0.19 13.00
CA ASN A 129 -4.55 -0.90 12.30
C ASN A 129 -3.03 -0.75 12.48
N PRO A 130 -2.50 -1.05 13.68
CA PRO A 130 -1.08 -0.90 13.98
C PRO A 130 -0.18 -1.90 13.22
N ASP A 131 -0.79 -2.93 12.64
CA ASP A 131 -0.23 -3.99 11.80
C ASP A 131 -0.34 -3.70 10.29
N GLY A 132 -0.79 -2.50 9.92
CA GLY A 132 -0.98 -2.08 8.54
C GLY A 132 -0.55 -0.64 8.30
N TYR A 133 -0.78 -0.20 7.07
CA TYR A 133 -0.50 1.16 6.63
C TYR A 133 -1.74 1.82 6.06
N GLY A 134 -1.95 3.08 6.44
CA GLY A 134 -2.87 3.98 5.77
C GLY A 134 -2.13 4.70 4.65
N ILE A 135 -2.54 4.50 3.40
CA ILE A 135 -1.93 5.09 2.21
C ILE A 135 -2.75 6.28 1.75
N ALA A 136 -2.09 7.42 1.52
CA ALA A 136 -2.73 8.59 0.95
C ALA A 136 -2.98 8.37 -0.56
N PRO A 137 -4.23 8.34 -1.06
CA PRO A 137 -4.51 8.01 -2.45
C PRO A 137 -3.94 9.05 -3.42
N HIS A 138 -3.85 10.32 -2.99
CA HIS A 138 -3.26 11.41 -3.76
C HIS A 138 -1.72 11.37 -3.83
N CYS A 139 -1.09 10.39 -3.19
CA CYS A 139 0.36 10.14 -3.27
C CYS A 139 0.69 8.90 -4.11
N LEU A 140 -0.32 8.26 -4.73
CA LEU A 140 -0.12 7.22 -5.73
C LEU A 140 0.25 7.86 -7.08
N ASP A 141 1.08 7.18 -7.84
CA ASP A 141 1.34 7.52 -9.23
C ASP A 141 0.13 7.14 -10.10
N ASP A 142 -0.06 7.86 -11.20
CA ASP A 142 -1.17 7.65 -12.12
C ASP A 142 -1.15 6.27 -12.81
N GLY A 143 -2.34 5.76 -13.14
CA GLY A 143 -2.50 4.66 -14.10
C GLY A 143 -3.09 3.35 -13.56
N THR A 144 -3.18 3.18 -12.23
CA THR A 144 -3.69 1.93 -11.63
C THR A 144 -4.97 2.09 -10.81
N VAL A 145 -5.29 3.32 -10.37
CA VAL A 145 -6.54 3.63 -9.68
C VAL A 145 -7.65 3.83 -10.70
N GLN A 146 -8.79 3.17 -10.51
CA GLN A 146 -9.97 3.27 -11.36
C GLN A 146 -11.06 4.12 -10.71
N THR A 147 -11.42 3.79 -9.46
CA THR A 147 -12.44 4.54 -8.71
C THR A 147 -11.99 4.80 -7.27
N ILE A 148 -12.55 5.85 -6.68
CA ILE A 148 -12.36 6.18 -5.26
C ILE A 148 -13.74 6.41 -4.64
N VAL A 149 -14.10 5.58 -3.67
CA VAL A 149 -15.27 5.79 -2.80
C VAL A 149 -14.77 6.26 -1.44
N THR A 150 -15.35 7.34 -0.93
CA THR A 150 -14.95 7.92 0.36
C THR A 150 -16.01 7.64 1.43
N GLU A 151 -15.57 7.14 2.59
CA GLU A 151 -16.37 6.97 3.81
C GLU A 151 -15.89 7.95 4.88
N ASP A 152 -16.82 8.72 5.45
CA ASP A 152 -16.51 9.67 6.51
C ASP A 152 -16.50 8.99 7.89
N ILE A 153 -15.50 9.34 8.70
CA ILE A 153 -15.35 8.83 10.07
C ILE A 153 -15.34 9.99 11.07
N ASN A 154 -16.20 9.87 12.10
CA ASN A 154 -16.21 10.78 13.23
C ASN A 154 -15.05 10.47 14.20
N GLY A 155 -13.85 10.92 13.86
CA GLY A 155 -12.66 10.80 14.70
C GLY A 155 -12.64 11.72 15.92
N LYS A 156 -13.55 12.70 16.04
CA LYS A 156 -13.72 13.49 17.28
C LYS A 156 -14.28 12.64 18.41
N GLU A 157 -15.13 11.66 18.08
CA GLU A 157 -15.73 10.70 19.02
C GLU A 157 -15.17 9.29 18.79
N TRP A 158 -13.84 9.17 18.69
CA TRP A 158 -13.16 7.95 18.23
C TRP A 158 -13.62 6.65 18.92
N GLU A 159 -13.76 6.65 20.25
CA GLU A 159 -14.13 5.42 20.97
C GLU A 159 -15.53 4.94 20.61
N LYS A 160 -16.46 5.86 20.36
CA LYS A 160 -17.82 5.54 19.90
C LYS A 160 -17.79 5.08 18.45
N ALA A 161 -17.14 5.86 17.58
CA ALA A 161 -17.05 5.57 16.16
C ALA A 161 -16.48 4.18 15.89
N VAL A 162 -15.38 3.80 16.56
CA VAL A 162 -14.75 2.49 16.34
C VAL A 162 -15.54 1.32 16.94
N LYS A 163 -16.33 1.56 17.99
CA LYS A 163 -17.23 0.54 18.54
C LYS A 163 -18.38 0.22 17.57
N GLU A 164 -18.87 1.23 16.85
CA GLU A 164 -19.99 1.13 15.92
C GLU A 164 -19.57 0.73 14.50
N HIS A 165 -18.35 1.08 14.09
CA HIS A 165 -17.81 0.80 12.75
C HIS A 165 -17.36 -0.66 12.61
N LYS A 166 -18.05 -1.40 11.75
CA LYS A 166 -17.89 -2.86 11.65
C LYS A 166 -16.64 -3.33 10.92
N THR A 167 -16.04 -2.49 10.07
CA THR A 167 -15.06 -2.94 9.06
C THR A 167 -13.66 -2.36 9.23
N ILE A 168 -13.49 -1.14 9.77
CA ILE A 168 -12.19 -0.45 9.75
C ILE A 168 -11.06 -1.23 10.45
N ARG A 169 -11.37 -1.93 11.55
CA ARG A 169 -10.40 -2.73 12.30
C ARG A 169 -9.95 -4.00 11.55
N ASP A 170 -10.72 -4.44 10.56
CA ASP A 170 -10.43 -5.65 9.80
C ASP A 170 -9.69 -5.34 8.50
N MET A 171 -9.56 -4.07 8.11
CA MET A 171 -8.91 -3.67 6.85
C MET A 171 -7.43 -4.05 6.73
N SER A 172 -6.73 -4.27 7.85
CA SER A 172 -5.33 -4.75 7.87
C SER A 172 -5.21 -6.25 8.07
N LYS A 173 -6.32 -6.97 8.22
CA LYS A 173 -6.28 -8.43 8.28
C LYS A 173 -6.08 -8.99 6.87
N PRO A 174 -5.29 -10.07 6.71
CA PRO A 174 -4.99 -10.67 5.41
C PRO A 174 -6.22 -11.04 4.59
#